data_AF-A0A938M988-F1
#
_entry.id   AF-A0A938M988-F1
#
_cell.length_a   1.000
_cell.length_b   1.000
_cell.length_c   1.000
_cell.angle_alpha   90.00
_cell.angle_beta   90.00
_cell.angle_gamma   90.00
#
_symmetry.space_group_name_H-M   'P 1'
#
loop_
_entity.id
_entity.type
_entity.pdbx_description
1 polymer ?
#
loop_
_entity_poly.entity_id
_entity_poly.type
_entity_poly.pdbx_seq_one_letter_code
_entity_poly.pdbx_strand_id
1 'polypeptide(L)' 'MIYHPTLVIGGGLAGLRAAIELNQHNVPVALLSKVHPLRSHSGAAQGGINAALGNHPRGPHDTPLKHAHD' A
#
# COMPACT_ATOMS: atom_id res chain seq x y z
N MET A 1 -23.19 0.87 20.06
CA MET A 1 -21.72 1.01 19.90
C MET A 1 -21.30 0.23 18.67
N ILE A 2 -20.41 0.77 17.84
CA ILE A 2 -19.81 0.04 16.71
C ILE A 2 -18.52 -0.60 17.24
N TYR A 3 -18.35 -1.90 17.02
CA TYR A 3 -17.17 -2.66 17.46
C TYR A 3 -16.57 -3.41 16.28
N HIS A 4 -15.25 -3.28 16.11
CA HIS A 4 -14.43 -4.11 15.22
C HIS A 4 -13.15 -4.47 15.98
N PRO A 5 -12.60 -5.68 15.79
CA PRO A 5 -11.36 -6.10 16.46
C PRO A 5 -10.13 -5.38 15.91
N THR A 6 -10.20 -4.81 14.70
CA THR A 6 -9.15 -3.98 14.13
C THR A 6 -9.70 -2.71 13.49
N LEU A 7 -8.91 -1.64 13.56
CA LEU A 7 -9.26 -0.33 13.02
C LEU A 7 -8.07 0.22 12.22
N VAL A 8 -8.31 0.57 10.96
CA VAL A 8 -7.38 1.29 10.10
C VAL A 8 -7.85 2.74 9.95
N ILE A 9 -6.99 3.69 10.29
CA ILE A 9 -7.28 5.12 10.15
C ILE A 9 -6.46 5.68 8.98
N GLY A 10 -7.14 5.98 7.88
CA GLY A 10 -6.58 6.53 6.65
C GLY A 10 -6.85 5.63 5.43
N GLY A 11 -7.65 6.12 4.48
CA GLY A 11 -7.96 5.40 3.23
C GLY A 11 -6.96 5.62 2.10
N GLY A 12 -5.67 5.80 2.41
CA GLY A 12 -4.59 5.88 1.41
C GLY A 12 -4.08 4.50 0.98
N LEU A 13 -3.05 4.45 0.12
CA LEU A 13 -2.46 3.18 -0.36
C LEU A 13 -2.12 2.21 0.79
N ALA A 14 -1.42 2.70 1.82
CA ALA A 14 -1.00 1.88 2.95
C ALA A 14 -2.20 1.34 3.76
N GLY A 15 -3.17 2.18 4.09
CA GLY A 15 -4.33 1.77 4.87
C GLY A 15 -5.23 0.80 4.13
N LEU A 16 -5.48 1.03 2.84
CA LEU A 16 -6.23 0.07 2.01
C LEU A 16 -5.49 -1.27 1.88
N ARG A 17 -4.16 -1.25 1.66
CA ARG A 17 -3.37 -2.50 1.58
C ARG A 17 -3.41 -3.30 2.88
N ALA A 18 -3.33 -2.63 4.03
CA ALA A 18 -3.45 -3.25 5.34
C ALA A 18 -4.86 -3.83 5.57
N ALA A 19 -5.92 -3.09 5.22
CA ALA A 19 -7.30 -3.58 5.34
C ALA A 19 -7.57 -4.80 4.45
N ILE A 20 -7.02 -4.82 3.23
CA ILE A 20 -7.09 -5.98 2.33
C ILE A 20 -6.42 -7.20 2.96
N GLU A 21 -5.21 -7.03 3.52
CA GLU A 21 -4.48 -8.13 4.17
C GLU A 21 -5.28 -8.72 5.33
N LEU A 22 -5.79 -7.87 6.22
CA LEU A 22 -6.62 -8.29 7.35
C LEU A 22 -7.86 -9.07 6.88
N ASN A 23 -8.54 -8.55 5.85
CA ASN A 23 -9.71 -9.21 5.29
C ASN A 23 -9.38 -10.56 4.62
N GLN A 24 -8.23 -10.68 3.94
CA GLN A 24 -7.76 -11.95 3.37
C GLN A 24 -7.51 -13.02 4.45
N HIS A 25 -7.20 -12.61 5.67
CA HIS A 25 -7.05 -13.48 6.83
C HIS A 25 -8.31 -13.58 7.71
N ASN A 26 -9.49 -13.19 7.19
CA ASN A 26 -10.77 -13.20 7.90
C ASN A 26 -10.76 -12.38 9.20
N VAL A 27 -9.91 -11.36 9.31
CA VAL A 27 -9.88 -10.44 10.45
C VAL A 27 -10.82 -9.27 10.14
N PRO A 28 -11.93 -9.10 10.89
CA PRO A 28 -12.84 -8.00 10.67
C PRO A 28 -12.14 -6.66 10.94
N VAL A 29 -12.21 -5.75 9.97
CA VAL A 29 -11.53 -4.46 10.02
C VAL A 29 -12.48 -3.32 9.68
N ALA A 30 -12.51 -2.30 10.52
CA ALA A 30 -13.10 -1.02 10.15
C ALA A 30 -12.04 -0.13 9.49
N LEU A 31 -12.38 0.52 8.38
CA LEU A 31 -11.55 1.54 7.74
C LEU A 31 -12.23 2.90 7.86
N LEU A 32 -11.54 3.84 8.51
CA LEU A 32 -12.00 5.21 8.66
C LEU A 32 -11.14 6.13 7.78
N SER A 33 -11.78 6.99 6.99
CA SER A 33 -11.09 7.94 6.13
C SER A 33 -11.79 9.29 6.12
N LYS A 34 -11.01 10.38 6.11
CA LYS A 34 -11.53 11.76 6.05
C LYS A 34 -12.25 12.06 4.72
N VAL A 35 -11.80 11.43 3.65
CA VAL A 35 -12.38 11.54 2.30
C VAL A 35 -12.58 10.15 1.73
N HIS A 36 -13.36 10.05 0.64
CA HIS A 36 -13.47 8.79 -0.11
C HIS A 36 -12.06 8.26 -0.44
N PRO A 37 -11.73 6.96 -0.23
CA PRO A 37 -10.37 6.44 -0.37
C PRO A 37 -9.68 6.75 -1.71
N LEU A 38 -10.44 6.74 -2.80
CA LEU A 38 -9.95 7.11 -4.15
C LEU A 38 -9.54 8.59 -4.30
N ARG A 39 -9.83 9.45 -3.31
CA ARG A 39 -9.39 10.86 -3.24
C ARG A 39 -8.27 11.09 -2.24
N SER A 40 -7.64 10.02 -1.74
CA SER A 40 -6.43 10.16 -0.92
C SER A 40 -5.29 10.78 -1.74
N HIS A 41 -4.34 11.43 -1.05
CA HIS A 41 -3.22 12.08 -1.73
C HIS A 41 -2.33 11.09 -2.51
N SER A 42 -2.39 9.80 -2.17
CA SER A 42 -1.75 8.75 -2.95
C SER A 42 -2.17 8.73 -4.42
N GLY A 43 -3.40 9.16 -4.74
CA GLY A 43 -3.88 9.25 -6.13
C GLY A 43 -3.21 10.36 -6.95
N ALA A 44 -2.46 11.26 -6.33
CA ALA A 44 -1.73 12.33 -7.01
C ALA A 44 -0.32 11.91 -7.48
N ALA A 45 0.12 10.68 -7.20
CA ALA A 45 1.44 10.20 -7.59
C ALA A 45 1.54 10.02 -9.12
N GLN A 46 2.53 10.68 -9.74
CA GLN A 46 2.74 10.66 -11.20
C GLN A 46 4.10 10.09 -11.62
N GLY A 47 5.07 9.98 -10.70
CA GLY A 47 6.42 9.51 -11.03
C GLY A 47 6.50 8.01 -11.28
N GLY A 48 6.00 7.21 -10.33
CA GLY A 48 6.07 5.75 -10.37
C GLY A 48 6.33 5.17 -8.98
N ILE A 49 6.44 3.84 -8.91
CA ILE A 49 6.83 3.10 -7.71
C ILE A 49 8.16 2.43 -8.01
N ASN A 50 9.18 2.68 -7.20
CA ASN A 50 10.48 2.04 -7.36
C ASN A 50 10.41 0.60 -6.83
N ALA A 51 10.90 -0.37 -7.60
CA ALA A 51 10.97 -1.78 -7.22
C ALA A 51 12.09 -2.49 -7.98
N ALA A 52 12.84 -3.35 -7.28
CA ALA A 52 13.94 -4.12 -7.86
C ALA A 52 13.41 -5.32 -8.67
N LEU A 53 12.97 -5.08 -9.90
CA LEU A 53 12.30 -6.09 -10.74
C LEU A 53 13.21 -6.80 -11.74
N GLY A 54 14.34 -6.19 -12.13
CA GLY A 54 15.28 -6.78 -13.09
C GLY A 54 14.73 -6.97 -14.52
N ASN A 55 13.58 -6.39 -14.84
CA ASN A 55 12.86 -6.62 -16.10
C ASN A 55 13.17 -5.59 -17.20
N HIS A 56 13.81 -4.47 -16.86
CA HIS A 56 14.22 -3.47 -17.84
C HIS A 56 15.57 -3.85 -18.48
N PRO A 57 15.75 -3.76 -19.82
CA PRO A 57 17.01 -4.10 -20.47
C PRO A 57 18.24 -3.31 -19.98
N ARG A 58 18.03 -2.12 -19.40
CA ARG A 58 19.12 -1.32 -18.79
C ARG A 58 19.43 -1.68 -17.34
N GLY A 59 18.64 -2.56 -16.72
CA GLY A 59 18.85 -3.03 -15.35
C GLY A 59 18.51 -4.52 -15.19
N PRO A 60 19.05 -5.44 -16.01
CA PRO A 60 18.68 -6.85 -15.98
C PRO A 60 19.18 -7.59 -14.73
N HIS A 61 20.08 -6.98 -13.96
CA HIS A 61 20.68 -7.53 -12.74
C HIS A 61 20.36 -6.69 -11.51
N ASP A 62 19.22 -5.99 -11.55
CA ASP A 62 18.70 -5.28 -10.40
C ASP A 62 18.32 -6.28 -9.28
N THR A 63 18.62 -5.92 -8.03
CA THR A 63 18.38 -6.79 -6.87
C THR A 63 17.94 -5.96 -5.67
N PRO A 64 17.19 -6.53 -4.70
CA PRO A 64 16.82 -5.83 -3.48
C PRO A 64 18.02 -5.28 -2.71
N LEU A 65 19.16 -5.98 -2.73
CA LEU A 65 20.38 -5.52 -2.06
C LEU A 65 20.96 -4.27 -2.72
N LYS A 66 21.00 -4.22 -4.06
CA LYS A 66 21.44 -3.01 -4.78
C LYS A 66 20.50 -1.85 -4.50
N HIS A 67 19.20 -2.07 -4.66
CA HIS A 67 18.17 -1.08 -4.36
C HIS A 67 18.23 -0.53 -2.93
N ALA A 68 18.63 -1.34 -1.95
CA ALA A 68 18.77 -0.91 -0.56
C ALA A 68 20.03 -0.07 -0.29
N HIS A 69 21.04 -0.14 -1.17
CA HIS A 69 22.32 0.57 -1.06
C HIS A 69 22.50 1.73 -2.04
N ASP A 70 21.56 1.90 -2.98
CA ASP A 70 21.54 3.01 -3.95
C ASP A 70 21.19 4.37 -3.33
#